data_AF-A0A1T5BG30-F1
#
_entry.id   AF-A0A1T5BG30-F1
#
_cell.length_a   1.000
_cell.length_b   1.000
_cell.length_c   1.000
_cell.angle_alpha   90.00
_cell.angle_beta   90.00
_cell.angle_gamma   90.00
#
_symmetry.space_group_name_H-M   'P 1'
#
loop_
_entity.id
_entity.type
_entity.pdbx_description
1 polymer ?
#
loop_
_entity_poly.entity_id
_entity_poly.type
_entity_poly.pdbx_seq_one_letter_code
_entity_poly.pdbx_strand_id
1 'polypeptide(L)'
;MKKARENQITYFFLGIVMVPLSIYINYPYISRDEFPEGIMTFFLGTSSLMMAYLSPHLFPKDERSKEIIGRSMSANYIVLFGTITILFLLTGSLGQFVLTATQVLTVLFCIMITTIPLIMIAYSKVI
;
A
#
# COMPACT_ATOMS: atom_id res chain seq x y z
N MET A 1 -3.25 -24.04 9.48
CA MET A 1 -1.82 -23.65 9.49
C MET A 1 -1.13 -23.80 8.13
N LYS A 2 -1.18 -24.96 7.46
CA LYS A 2 -0.51 -25.19 6.15
C LYS A 2 -0.85 -24.15 5.07
N LYS A 3 -2.15 -23.84 4.91
CA LYS A 3 -2.64 -22.84 3.94
C LYS A 3 -2.20 -21.39 4.23
N ALA A 4 -2.05 -21.02 5.51
CA ALA A 4 -1.53 -19.70 5.89
C ALA A 4 -0.06 -19.55 5.52
N ARG A 5 0.72 -20.64 5.67
CA ARG A 5 2.13 -20.67 5.29
C ARG A 5 2.32 -20.65 3.77
N GLU A 6 1.46 -21.32 3.01
CA GLU A 6 1.45 -21.24 1.55
C GLU A 6 1.18 -19.81 1.07
N ASN A 7 0.14 -19.15 1.60
CA ASN A 7 -0.15 -17.75 1.28
C ASN A 7 1.01 -16.82 1.64
N GLN A 8 1.63 -17.04 2.80
CA GLN A 8 2.79 -16.26 3.25
C GLN A 8 3.94 -16.34 2.25
N ILE A 9 4.27 -17.54 1.77
CA ILE A 9 5.35 -17.76 0.80
C ILE A 9 5.02 -17.07 -0.53
N THR A 10 3.78 -17.19 -1.01
CA THR A 10 3.34 -16.53 -2.24
C THR A 10 3.51 -15.01 -2.15
N TYR A 11 3.02 -14.39 -1.07
CA TYR A 11 3.15 -12.95 -0.87
C TYR A 11 4.61 -12.49 -0.69
N PHE A 12 5.42 -13.30 -0.01
CA PHE A 12 6.83 -13.02 0.18
C PHE A 12 7.60 -13.06 -1.15
N PHE A 13 7.38 -14.10 -1.95
CA PHE A 13 7.98 -14.24 -3.26
C PHE A 13 7.57 -13.09 -4.19
N LEU A 14 6.28 -12.77 -4.24
CA LEU A 14 5.77 -11.66 -5.04
C LEU A 14 6.41 -10.33 -4.63
N GLY A 15 6.52 -10.06 -3.33
CA GLY A 15 7.16 -8.85 -2.81
C GLY A 15 8.64 -8.75 -3.16
N ILE A 16 9.39 -9.84 -3.00
CA ILE A 16 10.82 -9.91 -3.34
C ILE A 16 11.08 -9.73 -4.83
N VAL A 17 10.17 -10.13 -5.71
CA VAL A 17 10.32 -9.90 -7.15
C VAL A 17 9.92 -8.48 -7.51
N MET A 18 8.76 -8.00 -7.03
CA MET A 18 8.19 -6.72 -7.43
C MET A 18 9.00 -5.52 -6.92
N VAL A 19 9.52 -5.56 -5.68
CA VAL A 19 10.25 -4.41 -5.12
C VAL A 19 11.54 -4.11 -5.90
N PRO A 20 12.49 -5.03 -6.10
CA PRO A 20 13.70 -4.76 -6.89
C PRO A 20 13.40 -4.41 -8.34
N LEU A 21 12.43 -5.08 -8.96
CA LEU A 21 12.00 -4.77 -10.33
C LEU A 21 11.46 -3.34 -10.43
N SER A 22 10.65 -2.91 -9.47
CA SER A 22 10.13 -1.55 -9.44
C SER A 22 11.23 -0.51 -9.21
N ILE A 23 12.24 -0.80 -8.39
CA ILE A 23 13.39 0.09 -8.21
C ILE A 23 14.12 0.26 -9.55
N TYR A 24 14.37 -0.83 -10.26
CA TYR A 24 14.99 -0.80 -11.58
C TYR A 24 14.18 0.02 -12.60
N ILE A 25 12.86 -0.16 -12.66
CA ILE A 25 11.97 0.57 -13.57
C ILE A 25 11.91 2.07 -13.23
N ASN A 26 11.88 2.43 -11.95
CA ASN A 26 11.70 3.83 -11.52
C ASN A 26 13.00 4.65 -11.52
N TYR A 27 14.17 4.00 -11.44
CA TYR A 27 15.48 4.68 -11.44
C TYR A 27 15.66 5.72 -12.56
N PRO A 28 15.40 5.44 -13.85
CA PRO A 28 15.57 6.42 -14.92
C PRO A 28 14.63 7.63 -14.78
N TYR A 29 13.41 7.46 -14.26
CA TYR A 29 12.47 8.57 -14.05
C TYR A 29 12.93 9.47 -12.90
N ILE A 30 13.34 8.87 -11.78
CA ILE A 30 13.82 9.59 -10.60
C ILE A 30 15.08 10.40 -10.93
N SER A 31 16.00 9.83 -11.71
CA SER A 31 17.23 10.52 -12.14
C SER A 31 17.01 11.69 -13.11
N ARG A 32 15.79 11.83 -13.66
CA ARG A 32 15.39 12.93 -14.56
C ARG A 32 14.40 13.89 -13.92
N ASP A 33 14.13 13.74 -12.62
CA ASP A 33 13.07 14.47 -11.90
C ASP A 33 11.68 14.32 -12.55
N GLU A 34 11.46 13.18 -13.21
CA GLU A 34 10.18 12.80 -13.81
C GLU A 34 9.33 11.98 -12.84
N PHE A 35 8.01 11.99 -13.03
CA PHE A 35 7.12 11.18 -12.21
C PHE A 35 7.43 9.69 -12.41
N PRO A 36 7.66 8.92 -11.34
CA PRO A 36 8.02 7.51 -11.42
C PRO A 36 6.82 6.65 -11.83
N GLU A 37 6.69 6.32 -13.12
CA GLU A 37 5.53 5.58 -13.64
C GLU A 37 5.39 4.17 -13.06
N GLY A 38 6.49 3.53 -12.69
CA GLY A 38 6.52 2.21 -12.07
C GLY A 38 6.25 2.21 -10.56
N ILE A 39 5.89 3.35 -9.94
CA ILE A 39 5.75 3.49 -8.49
C ILE A 39 4.65 2.59 -7.92
N MET A 40 3.60 2.33 -8.69
CA MET A 40 2.52 1.42 -8.30
C MET A 40 3.05 0.00 -8.04
N THR A 41 3.99 -0.47 -8.85
CA THR A 41 4.62 -1.79 -8.68
C THR A 41 5.41 -1.87 -7.36
N PHE A 42 6.03 -0.75 -6.95
CA PHE A 42 6.74 -0.66 -5.67
C PHE A 42 5.77 -0.81 -4.50
N PHE A 43 4.68 -0.05 -4.51
CA PHE A 43 3.66 -0.11 -3.45
C PHE A 43 2.93 -1.45 -3.41
N LEU A 44 2.65 -2.07 -4.57
CA LEU A 44 2.15 -3.44 -4.64
C LEU A 44 3.13 -4.45 -4.01
N GLY A 45 4.42 -4.33 -4.33
CA GLY A 45 5.45 -5.21 -3.78
C GLY A 45 5.58 -5.08 -2.26
N THR A 46 5.60 -3.85 -1.74
CA THR A 46 5.66 -3.61 -0.29
C THR A 46 4.38 -4.05 0.43
N SER A 47 3.20 -3.80 -0.14
CA SER A 47 1.92 -4.34 0.35
C SER A 47 1.91 -5.87 0.37
N SER A 48 2.50 -6.52 -0.64
CA SER A 48 2.67 -7.97 -0.63
C SER A 48 3.56 -8.44 0.52
N LEU A 49 4.69 -7.77 0.79
CA LEU A 49 5.54 -8.10 1.94
C LEU A 49 4.82 -7.94 3.28
N MET A 50 4.03 -6.88 3.43
CA MET A 50 3.19 -6.69 4.62
C MET A 50 2.15 -7.80 4.78
N MET A 51 1.51 -8.22 3.68
CA MET A 51 0.58 -9.35 3.69
C MET A 51 1.26 -10.68 4.00
N ALA A 52 2.52 -10.88 3.60
CA ALA A 52 3.30 -12.05 3.99
C ALA A 52 3.47 -12.12 5.52
N TYR A 53 3.77 -10.98 6.16
CA TYR A 53 3.87 -10.89 7.61
C TYR A 53 2.52 -11.12 8.32
N LEU A 54 1.44 -10.57 7.76
CA LEU A 54 0.10 -10.69 8.33
C LEU A 54 -0.54 -12.06 8.14
N SER A 55 -0.12 -12.81 7.13
CA SER A 55 -0.66 -14.12 6.77
C SER A 55 -0.84 -15.07 7.99
N PRO A 56 0.18 -15.37 8.81
CA PRO A 56 0.01 -16.24 9.97
C PRO A 56 -0.98 -15.71 11.02
N HIS A 57 -1.17 -14.38 11.11
CA HIS A 57 -2.04 -13.73 12.10
C HIS A 57 -3.50 -13.64 11.64
N LEU A 58 -3.75 -13.52 10.32
CA LEU A 58 -5.09 -13.33 9.77
C LEU A 58 -5.79 -14.64 9.40
N PHE A 59 -5.04 -15.62 8.89
CA PHE A 59 -5.62 -16.85 8.35
C PHE A 59 -6.09 -17.92 9.35
N PRO A 60 -5.97 -17.78 10.68
CA PRO A 60 -6.85 -18.51 11.59
C PRO A 60 -8.33 -18.18 11.35
N LYS A 61 -8.65 -17.03 10.73
CA LYS A 61 -10.00 -16.52 10.43
C LYS A 61 -10.89 -16.38 11.67
N ASP A 62 -10.26 -16.11 12.79
CA ASP A 62 -10.94 -15.90 14.07
C ASP A 62 -11.65 -14.53 14.11
N GLU A 63 -12.47 -14.34 15.15
CA GLU A 63 -13.22 -13.09 15.36
C GLU A 63 -12.30 -11.86 15.41
N ARG A 64 -11.14 -11.99 16.07
CA ARG A 64 -10.08 -10.97 16.11
C ARG A 64 -9.61 -10.56 14.71
N SER A 65 -9.42 -11.51 13.80
CA SER A 65 -8.97 -11.20 12.43
C SER A 65 -10.02 -10.42 11.64
N LYS A 66 -11.31 -10.71 11.85
CA LYS A 66 -12.41 -9.94 11.24
C LYS A 66 -12.46 -8.52 11.78
N GLU A 67 -12.27 -8.35 13.09
CA GLU A 67 -12.24 -7.04 13.72
C GLU A 67 -11.06 -6.18 13.21
N ILE A 68 -9.86 -6.77 13.12
CA ILE A 68 -8.67 -6.09 12.58
C ILE A 68 -8.93 -5.62 11.14
N ILE A 69 -9.48 -6.48 10.28
CA ILE A 69 -9.82 -6.12 8.90
C ILE A 69 -10.84 -4.98 8.86
N GLY A 70 -11.92 -5.08 9.63
CA GLY A 70 -12.98 -4.07 9.67
C GLY A 70 -12.46 -2.70 10.12
N ARG A 71 -11.73 -2.64 11.24
CA ARG A 71 -11.13 -1.40 11.75
C ARG A 71 -10.12 -0.80 10.77
N SER A 72 -9.36 -1.64 10.07
CA SER A 72 -8.37 -1.18 9.09
C SER A 72 -9.04 -0.56 7.87
N MET A 73 -10.16 -1.10 7.40
CA MET A 73 -10.94 -0.51 6.30
C MET A 73 -11.53 0.84 6.68
N SER A 74 -12.08 0.99 7.89
CA SER A 74 -12.59 2.28 8.39
C SER A 74 -11.49 3.33 8.52
N ALA A 75 -10.32 2.96 9.05
CA ALA A 75 -9.20 3.87 9.16
C ALA A 75 -8.63 4.24 7.78
N ASN A 76 -8.60 3.31 6.82
CA ASN A 76 -8.21 3.59 5.45
C ASN A 76 -9.13 4.63 4.79
N TYR A 77 -10.44 4.61 5.07
CA TYR A 77 -11.36 5.63 4.60
C TYR A 77 -10.96 7.04 5.09
N ILE A 78 -10.63 7.18 6.37
CA ILE A 78 -10.19 8.47 6.95
C ILE A 78 -8.89 8.95 6.30
N VAL A 79 -7.91 8.04 6.13
CA VAL A 79 -6.63 8.35 5.49
C VAL A 79 -6.83 8.75 4.02
N LEU A 80 -7.74 8.07 3.29
CA LEU A 80 -8.06 8.41 1.91
C LEU A 80 -8.63 9.82 1.82
N PHE A 81 -9.61 10.16 2.66
CA PHE A 81 -10.20 11.50 2.69
C PHE A 81 -9.15 12.57 3.00
N GLY A 82 -8.31 12.34 4.01
CA GLY A 82 -7.21 13.24 4.32
C GLY A 82 -6.23 13.41 3.16
N THR A 83 -5.90 12.30 2.48
CA THR A 83 -5.02 12.31 1.30
C THR A 83 -5.62 13.11 0.16
N ILE A 84 -6.91 12.90 -0.14
CA ILE A 84 -7.62 13.66 -1.18
C ILE A 84 -7.60 15.15 -0.85
N THR A 85 -7.88 15.53 0.40
CA THR A 85 -7.80 16.93 0.83
C THR A 85 -6.41 17.51 0.64
N ILE A 86 -5.35 16.78 1.03
CA ILE A 86 -3.97 17.22 0.85
C ILE A 86 -3.64 17.38 -0.64
N LEU A 87 -3.96 16.38 -1.47
CA LEU A 87 -3.72 16.45 -2.91
C LEU A 87 -4.47 17.63 -3.54
N PHE A 88 -5.72 17.85 -3.16
CA PHE A 88 -6.51 18.98 -3.63
C PHE A 88 -5.88 20.34 -3.27
N LEU A 89 -5.31 20.48 -2.07
CA LEU A 89 -4.61 21.71 -1.67
C LEU A 89 -3.28 21.88 -2.42
N LEU A 90 -2.55 20.78 -2.66
CA LEU A 90 -1.23 20.79 -3.29
C LEU A 90 -1.27 20.90 -4.82
N THR A 91 -2.36 20.50 -5.48
CA THR A 91 -2.53 20.58 -6.94
C THR A 91 -3.59 21.60 -7.37
N GLY A 92 -4.41 22.09 -6.43
CA GLY A 92 -5.42 23.10 -6.64
C GLY A 92 -4.89 24.53 -6.47
N SER A 93 -5.74 25.42 -5.96
CA SER A 93 -5.50 26.88 -5.95
C SER A 93 -4.29 27.36 -5.14
N LEU A 94 -3.77 26.54 -4.22
CA LEU A 94 -2.68 26.88 -3.31
C LEU A 94 -1.35 26.20 -3.68
N GLY A 95 -1.35 25.38 -4.73
CA GLY A 95 -0.30 24.42 -5.01
C GLY A 95 0.62 24.80 -6.18
N GLN A 96 1.92 24.51 -6.04
CA GLN A 96 2.89 24.60 -7.14
C GLN A 96 3.03 23.28 -7.93
N PHE A 97 2.39 22.19 -7.47
CA PHE A 97 2.52 20.88 -8.10
C PHE A 97 1.51 20.69 -9.22
N VAL A 98 2.03 20.56 -10.45
CA VAL A 98 1.22 20.20 -11.62
C VAL A 98 1.31 18.69 -11.82
N LEU A 99 0.38 17.96 -11.21
CA LEU A 99 0.21 16.52 -11.40
C LEU A 99 -0.89 16.28 -12.43
N THR A 100 -0.68 15.32 -13.34
CA THR A 100 -1.74 14.86 -14.25
C THR A 100 -2.79 14.05 -13.49
N ALA A 101 -4.01 13.95 -14.03
CA ALA A 101 -5.07 13.17 -13.42
C ALA A 101 -4.67 11.70 -13.18
N THR A 102 -3.89 11.10 -14.10
CA THR A 102 -3.38 9.74 -13.94
C THR A 102 -2.39 9.62 -12.79
N GLN A 103 -1.49 10.60 -12.62
CA GLN A 103 -0.53 10.62 -11.53
C GLN A 103 -1.23 10.75 -10.16
N VAL A 104 -2.27 11.58 -10.08
CA VAL A 104 -3.10 11.72 -8.87
C VAL A 104 -3.77 10.39 -8.51
N LEU A 105 -4.37 9.71 -9.49
CA LEU A 105 -4.99 8.39 -9.29
C LEU A 105 -3.96 7.35 -8.86
N THR A 106 -2.76 7.35 -9.45
CA THR A 106 -1.67 6.47 -9.06
C THR A 106 -1.27 6.68 -7.60
N VAL A 107 -1.12 7.93 -7.15
CA VAL A 107 -0.79 8.24 -5.75
C VAL A 107 -1.89 7.75 -4.80
N LEU A 108 -3.15 8.03 -5.13
CA LEU A 108 -4.30 7.57 -4.33
C LEU A 108 -4.33 6.05 -4.23
N PHE A 109 -4.13 5.35 -5.35
CA PHE A 109 -4.08 3.89 -5.37
C PHE A 109 -2.95 3.34 -4.50
N CYS A 110 -1.75 3.92 -4.60
CA CYS A 110 -0.59 3.53 -3.80
C CYS A 110 -0.86 3.68 -2.30
N ILE A 111 -1.52 4.78 -1.90
CA ILE A 111 -1.89 5.00 -0.50
C ILE A 111 -2.92 3.96 -0.06
N MET A 112 -4.00 3.76 -0.83
CA MET A 112 -5.04 2.79 -0.49
C MET A 112 -4.50 1.38 -0.27
N ILE A 113 -3.66 0.89 -1.18
CA ILE A 113 -3.19 -0.49 -1.15
C ILE A 113 -2.19 -0.76 -0.02
N THR A 114 -1.53 0.29 0.47
CA THR A 114 -0.50 0.20 1.51
C THR A 114 -1.04 0.51 2.89
N THR A 115 -1.96 1.47 2.99
CA THR A 115 -2.57 1.88 4.26
C THR A 115 -3.35 0.74 4.90
N ILE A 116 -4.10 -0.05 4.13
CA ILE A 116 -4.86 -1.20 4.66
C ILE A 116 -3.94 -2.20 5.40
N PRO A 117 -2.96 -2.85 4.74
CA PRO A 117 -2.10 -3.82 5.42
C PRO A 117 -1.22 -3.15 6.49
N LEU A 118 -0.81 -1.89 6.34
CA LEU A 118 -0.05 -1.19 7.36
C LEU A 118 -0.84 -1.03 8.67
N ILE A 119 -2.10 -0.61 8.59
CA ILE A 119 -2.98 -0.47 9.75
C ILE A 119 -3.30 -1.84 10.36
N MET A 120 -3.46 -2.86 9.53
CA MET A 120 -3.64 -4.23 10.01
C MET A 120 -2.43 -4.71 10.83
N ILE A 121 -1.21 -4.36 10.42
CA ILE A 121 0.03 -4.67 11.19
C ILE A 121 0.03 -3.92 12.53
N ALA A 122 -0.42 -2.67 12.54
CA ALA A 122 -0.52 -1.90 13.78
C ALA A 122 -1.53 -2.56 14.73
N TYR A 123 -2.73 -2.89 14.26
CA TYR A 123 -3.76 -3.51 15.10
C TYR A 123 -3.42 -4.94 15.51
N SER A 124 -2.70 -5.72 14.70
CA SER A 124 -2.30 -7.08 15.07
C SER A 124 -1.38 -7.12 16.29
N LYS A 125 -0.68 -6.02 16.60
CA LYS A 125 0.18 -5.87 17.76
C LYS A 125 -0.52 -5.30 18.99
N VAL A 126 -1.62 -4.58 18.80
CA VAL A 126 -2.34 -3.85 19.86
C VAL A 126 -3.50 -4.66 20.42
N ILE A 127 -4.29 -5.27 19.54
CA ILE A 127 -5.35 -6.24 19.85
C ILE A 127 -4.69 -7.61 19.94
#